data_AF-A0A2G9M0S0-F1
#
_entry.id   AF-A0A2G9M0S0-F1
#
_cell.length_a   1.000
_cell.length_b   1.000
_cell.length_c   1.000
_cell.angle_alpha   90.00
_cell.angle_beta   90.00
_cell.angle_gamma   90.00
#
_symmetry.space_group_name_H-M   'P 1'
#
loop_
_entity.id
_entity.type
_entity.pdbx_description
1 polymer ?
#
loop_
_entity_poly.entity_id
_entity_poly.type
_entity_poly.pdbx_seq_one_letter_code
_entity_poly.pdbx_strand_id
1 'polypeptide(L)' 'MLYWIIYDISENSTRSKIIGKCKDYGLFRIQKSAFIGDLSRNRAEALSIE' A
#
# COMPACT_ATOMS: atom_id res chain seq x y z
N MET A 1 -0.26 0.92 14.33
CA MET A 1 0.79 -0.11 14.19
C MET A 1 1.50 0.22 12.90
N LEU A 2 2.82 0.09 12.89
CA LEU A 2 3.60 0.35 11.69
C LEU A 2 3.47 -0.83 10.72
N TYR A 3 3.06 -0.55 9.49
CA TYR A 3 2.94 -1.54 8.41
C TYR A 3 3.90 -1.25 7.28
N TRP A 4 4.38 -2.33 6.66
CA TRP A 4 5.16 -2.32 5.44
C TRP A 4 4.36 -3.04 4.35
N ILE A 5 4.26 -2.42 3.18
CA ILE A 5 3.68 -3.04 1.99
C ILE A 5 4.77 -3.16 0.95
N ILE A 6 5.10 -4.39 0.58
CA ILE A 6 6.09 -4.72 -0.44
C ILE A 6 5.38 -5.60 -1.46
N TYR A 7 5.53 -5.29 -2.73
CA TYR A 7 4.87 -6.03 -3.81
C TYR A 7 5.83 -6.27 -4.98
N ASP A 8 5.55 -7.30 -5.77
CA ASP A 8 6.20 -7.51 -7.05
C ASP A 8 5.14 -7.60 -8.14
N ILE A 9 5.00 -6.52 -8.90
CA ILE A 9 3.95 -6.35 -9.90
C ILE A 9 4.61 -5.89 -11.20
N SER A 10 4.55 -6.74 -12.22
CA SER A 10 5.13 -6.47 -13.54
C SER A 10 4.33 -5.43 -14.33
N GLU A 11 3.00 -5.53 -14.27
CA GLU A 11 2.09 -4.73 -15.09
C GLU A 11 1.92 -3.30 -14.54
N ASN A 12 2.14 -2.29 -15.39
CA ASN A 12 2.22 -0.89 -14.98
C ASN A 12 0.89 -0.32 -14.50
N SER A 13 -0.23 -0.68 -15.14
CA SER A 13 -1.56 -0.18 -14.78
C SER A 13 -1.97 -0.67 -13.39
N THR A 14 -1.71 -1.94 -13.08
CA THR A 14 -1.98 -2.58 -11.80
C THR A 14 -1.13 -1.96 -10.71
N ARG A 15 0.18 -1.79 -10.95
CA ARG A 15 1.06 -1.08 -10.02
C ARG A 15 0.60 0.35 -9.76
N SER A 16 0.13 1.06 -10.79
CA SER A 16 -0.39 2.43 -10.64
C SER A 16 -1.64 2.49 -9.75
N LYS A 17 -2.54 1.49 -9.86
CA LYS A 17 -3.70 1.36 -8.97
C LYS A 17 -3.27 1.14 -7.51
N ILE A 18 -2.34 0.24 -7.25
CA ILE A 18 -1.83 -0.04 -5.90
C ILE A 18 -1.17 1.19 -5.27
N ILE A 19 -0.40 1.97 -6.05
CA ILE A 19 0.20 3.22 -5.57
C ILE A 19 -0.89 4.21 -5.13
N GLY A 20 -1.97 4.35 -5.91
CA GLY A 20 -3.12 5.20 -5.54
C GLY A 20 -3.74 4.75 -4.22
N LYS A 21 -4.09 3.47 -4.12
CA LYS A 21 -4.67 2.88 -2.91
C LYS A 21 -3.79 3.06 -1.68
N CYS A 22 -2.49 2.76 -1.76
CA CYS A 22 -1.59 2.95 -0.63
C CYS A 22 -1.54 4.41 -0.16
N LYS A 23 -1.56 5.37 -1.10
CA LYS A 23 -1.60 6.80 -0.76
C LYS A 23 -2.93 7.22 -0.13
N ASP A 24 -4.06 6.71 -0.61
CA ASP A 24 -5.39 6.98 -0.04
C ASP A 24 -5.50 6.47 1.41
N TYR A 25 -4.77 5.39 1.71
CA TYR A 25 -4.64 4.86 3.07
C TYR A 25 -3.65 5.63 3.96
N GLY A 26 -2.99 6.66 3.42
CA GLY A 26 -2.02 7.49 4.15
C GLY A 26 -0.63 6.86 4.24
N LEU A 27 -0.35 5.81 3.47
CA LEU A 27 0.96 5.18 3.45
C LEU A 27 1.94 6.00 2.60
N PHE A 28 3.17 6.11 3.09
CA PHE A 28 4.26 6.82 2.43
C PHE A 28 5.06 5.87 1.55
N ARG A 29 5.34 6.29 0.30
CA ARG A 29 6.11 5.48 -0.66
C ARG A 29 7.61 5.68 -0.44
N ILE A 30 8.33 4.61 -0.13
CA ILE A 30 9.78 4.65 0.15
C ILE A 30 10.62 4.04 -0.97
N GLN A 31 10.04 3.20 -1.83
CA GLN A 31 10.72 2.60 -2.99
C GLN A 31 9.70 2.34 -4.11
N LYS A 32 10.16 1.99 -5.32
CA LYS A 32 9.32 1.64 -6.48
C LYS A 32 8.18 0.68 -6.11
N SER A 33 8.46 -0.29 -5.26
CA SER A 33 7.54 -1.34 -4.84
C SER A 33 7.44 -1.50 -3.32
N ALA A 34 7.66 -0.42 -2.56
CA ALA A 34 7.52 -0.44 -1.11
C ALA A 34 6.88 0.83 -0.55
N PHE A 35 5.99 0.63 0.43
CA PHE A 35 5.32 1.67 1.23
C PHE A 35 5.43 1.35 2.73
N ILE A 36 5.36 2.40 3.54
CA ILE A 36 5.37 2.34 5.00
C ILE A 36 4.36 3.32 5.59
N GLY A 37 3.73 2.96 6.71
CA GLY A 37 2.92 3.92 7.46
C GLY A 37 2.18 3.29 8.63
N ASP A 38 1.64 4.15 9.48
CA ASP A 38 0.80 3.72 10.59
C ASP A 38 -0.64 3.50 10.13
N LEU A 39 -1.15 2.29 10.38
CA LEU A 39 -2.56 1.98 10.21
C LEU A 39 -3.14 1.47 11.54
N SER A 40 -4.42 1.82 11.76
CA SER A 40 -5.26 1.08 12.71
C SER A 40 -5.53 -0.32 12.16
N ARG A 41 -5.78 -1.30 13.03
CA ARG A 41 -6.13 -2.68 12.63
C ARG A 41 -7.26 -2.71 11.59
N ASN A 42 -8.35 -1.99 11.82
CA ASN A 42 -9.50 -1.96 10.91
C ASN A 42 -9.12 -1.45 9.50
N ARG A 43 -8.27 -0.43 9.41
CA ARG A 43 -7.78 0.10 8.11
C ARG A 43 -6.84 -0.89 7.43
N ALA A 44 -6.00 -1.59 8.18
CA ALA A 44 -5.13 -2.62 7.61
C ALA A 44 -5.95 -3.82 7.09
N GLU A 45 -6.98 -4.24 7.82
CA GLU A 45 -7.91 -5.28 7.38
C GLU A 45 -8.67 -4.85 6.13
N ALA A 46 -9.22 -3.64 6.09
CA ALA A 46 -9.90 -3.10 4.90
C ALA A 46 -8.99 -3.10 3.65
N LEU A 47 -7.74 -2.62 3.80
CA LEU A 47 -6.77 -2.59 2.69
C LEU A 47 -6.40 -4.00 2.18
N SER A 48 -6.48 -5.03 3.04
CA SER A 48 -6.13 -6.40 2.65
C SER A 48 -7.20 -7.12 1.82
N ILE A 49 -8.42 -6.58 1.77
CA ILE A 49 -9.58 -7.18 1.10
C ILE A 49 -9.95 -6.43 -0.20
N GLU A 50 -9.34 -5.26 -0.44
CA GLU A 50 -9.43 -4.50 -1.70
C GLU A 50 -8.55 -5.06 -2.81
#